data_AF-E7GKS1-F1
#
_entry.id   AF-E7GKS1-F1
#
_cell.length_a   1.000
_cell.length_b   1.000
_cell.length_c   1.000
_cell.angle_alpha   90.00
_cell.angle_beta   90.00
_cell.angle_gamma   90.00
#
_symmetry.space_group_name_H-M   'P 1'
#
loop_
_entity.id
_entity.type
_entity.pdbx_description
1 polymer ?
#
loop_
_entity_poly.entity_id
_entity_poly.type
_entity_poly.pdbx_seq_one_letter_code
_entity_poly.pdbx_strand_id
1 'polypeptide(L)' 'MYTTNIIEGVNRQYRKATKNKSVFPNDASLAKMLYLASQNVMKKWTQRYRGWDQVIGQLILLYGERLTQYL' A
#
# COMPACT_ATOMS: atom_id res chain seq x y z
N MET A 1 -14.12 -5.25 9.76
CA MET A 1 -14.18 -5.38 8.28
C MET A 1 -12.79 -5.77 7.78
N TYR A 2 -12.63 -6.97 7.21
CA TYR A 2 -11.39 -7.36 6.52
C TYR A 2 -11.57 -7.06 5.03
N THR A 3 -10.92 -6.02 4.51
CA THR A 3 -11.02 -5.67 3.09
C THR A 3 -9.85 -6.27 2.32
N THR A 4 -10.09 -7.37 1.61
CA THR A 4 -9.10 -7.96 0.68
C THR A 4 -8.79 -7.05 -0.51
N ASN A 5 -9.66 -6.07 -0.77
CA ASN A 5 -9.57 -5.12 -1.89
C ASN A 5 -8.28 -4.28 -1.90
N ILE A 6 -7.71 -3.93 -0.74
CA ILE A 6 -6.50 -3.10 -0.68
C ILE A 6 -5.29 -3.89 -1.21
N ILE A 7 -5.10 -5.10 -0.71
CA ILE A 7 -3.99 -5.98 -1.09
C ILE A 7 -4.17 -6.46 -2.54
N GLU A 8 -5.37 -6.91 -2.91
CA GLU A 8 -5.64 -7.36 -4.28
C GLU A 8 -5.52 -6.21 -5.29
N GLY A 9 -5.88 -4.98 -4.88
CA GLY A 9 -5.70 -3.79 -5.69
C GLY A 9 -4.24 -3.56 -6.07
N VAL A 10 -3.30 -3.74 -5.14
CA VAL A 10 -1.85 -3.67 -5.40
C VAL A 10 -1.39 -4.81 -6.30
N ASN A 11 -1.75 -6.05 -5.97
CA ASN A 11 -1.39 -7.23 -6.75
C ASN A 11 -1.83 -7.13 -8.21
N ARG A 12 -3.04 -6.59 -8.45
CA ARG A 12 -3.55 -6.33 -9.81
C ARG A 12 -2.66 -5.35 -10.58
N GLN A 13 -2.12 -4.32 -9.94
CA GLN A 13 -1.25 -3.35 -10.60
C GLN A 13 0.11 -3.96 -10.95
N TYR A 14 0.66 -4.82 -10.08
CA TYR A 14 1.88 -5.57 -10.38
C TYR A 14 1.68 -6.53 -11.55
N ARG A 15 0.61 -7.34 -11.55
CA ARG A 15 0.28 -8.22 -12.68
C ARG A 15 0.13 -7.43 -13.99
N LYS A 16 -0.47 -6.23 -13.94
CA LYS A 16 -0.58 -5.35 -15.11
C LYS A 16 0.79 -4.86 -15.59
N ALA A 17 1.67 -4.45 -14.69
CA ALA A 17 3.00 -3.95 -15.02
C ALA A 17 3.92 -5.04 -15.61
N THR A 18 3.78 -6.28 -15.16
CA THR A 18 4.60 -7.41 -15.63
C THR A 18 3.99 -8.17 -16.82
N LYS A 19 2.72 -7.92 -17.19
CA LYS A 19 2.00 -8.67 -18.23
C LYS A 19 2.76 -8.78 -19.57
N ASN A 20 3.48 -7.73 -19.96
CA ASN A 20 4.17 -7.66 -21.26
C ASN A 20 5.66 -8.07 -21.17
N LYS A 21 6.15 -8.48 -20.00
CA LYS A 21 7.54 -8.91 -19.78
C LYS A 21 7.54 -10.23 -19.01
N SER A 22 7.65 -11.32 -19.76
CA SER A 22 7.69 -12.69 -19.21
C SER A 22 9.06 -13.07 -18.64
N VAL A 23 10.13 -12.44 -19.11
CA VAL A 23 11.51 -12.72 -18.68
C VAL A 23 12.19 -11.42 -18.24
N PHE A 24 12.87 -11.50 -17.10
CA PHE A 24 13.70 -10.42 -16.56
C PHE A 24 15.17 -10.86 -16.57
N PRO A 25 16.11 -9.99 -16.97
CA PRO A 25 17.53 -10.33 -17.05
C PRO A 25 18.19 -10.56 -15.68
N ASN A 26 17.64 -9.97 -14.61
CA ASN A 26 18.06 -10.20 -13.21
C ASN A 26 16.98 -9.71 -12.23
N ASP A 27 17.09 -10.09 -10.97
CA ASP A 27 16.15 -9.71 -9.91
C ASP A 27 16.08 -8.19 -9.68
N ALA A 28 17.21 -7.49 -9.85
CA ALA A 28 17.25 -6.03 -9.71
C ALA A 28 16.36 -5.32 -10.75
N SER A 29 16.30 -5.84 -11.98
CA SER A 29 15.45 -5.31 -13.04
C SER A 29 13.96 -5.50 -12.75
N LEU A 30 13.59 -6.65 -12.17
CA LEU A 30 12.23 -6.91 -11.69
C LEU A 30 11.87 -5.98 -10.52
N ALA A 31 12.75 -5.88 -9.53
CA ALA A 31 12.56 -5.00 -8.37
C ALA A 31 12.37 -3.53 -8.80
N LYS A 32 13.17 -3.05 -9.74
CA LYS A 32 13.02 -1.68 -10.30
C LYS A 32 11.67 -1.49 -10.99
N MET A 33 11.19 -2.49 -11.72
CA MET A 33 9.87 -2.43 -12.35
C MET A 33 8.74 -2.36 -11.33
N LEU A 34 8.77 -3.22 -10.31
CA LEU A 34 7.78 -3.22 -9.23
C LEU A 34 7.83 -1.92 -8.42
N TYR A 35 9.02 -1.36 -8.21
CA TYR A 35 9.19 -0.06 -7.56
C TYR A 35 8.48 1.06 -8.35
N LEU A 36 8.71 1.12 -9.67
CA LEU A 36 8.05 2.11 -10.53
C LEU A 36 6.53 1.92 -10.58
N ALA A 37 6.05 0.67 -10.59
CA ALA A 37 4.63 0.38 -10.49
C ALA A 37 4.05 0.87 -9.16
N SER A 38 4.76 0.62 -8.05
CA SER A 38 4.37 1.08 -6.70
C SER A 38 4.30 2.60 -6.63
N GLN A 39 5.30 3.31 -7.17
CA GLN A 39 5.31 4.78 -7.27
C GLN A 39 4.06 5.31 -7.99
N ASN A 40 3.66 4.67 -9.09
CA ASN A 40 2.45 5.05 -9.82
C ASN A 40 1.16 4.78 -9.06
N VAL A 41 1.12 3.72 -8.24
CA VAL A 41 -0.02 3.41 -7.36
C VAL A 41 -0.11 4.43 -6.23
N MET A 42 1.01 4.73 -5.56
CA MET A 42 1.07 5.70 -4.46
C MET A 42 0.59 7.08 -4.90
N LYS A 43 0.91 7.52 -6.13
CA LYS A 43 0.39 8.79 -6.68
C LYS A 43 -1.14 8.89 -6.70
N LYS A 44 -1.84 7.76 -6.75
CA LYS A 44 -3.32 7.69 -6.74
C LYS A 44 -3.89 7.52 -5.34
N TRP A 45 -3.07 7.19 -4.35
CA TRP A 45 -3.49 7.00 -2.96
C TRP A 45 -3.51 8.33 -2.22
N THR A 46 -4.37 9.23 -2.67
CA THR A 46 -4.55 10.56 -2.06
C THR A 46 -5.74 10.62 -1.11
N GLN A 47 -6.63 9.63 -1.18
CA GLN A 47 -7.85 9.62 -0.38
C GLN A 47 -7.59 9.11 1.04
N ARG A 48 -8.02 9.90 2.03
CA ARG A 48 -8.02 9.49 3.45
C ARG A 48 -9.05 8.38 3.68
N TYR A 49 -8.71 7.42 4.54
CA TYR A 49 -9.65 6.36 4.94
C TYR A 49 -10.89 6.97 5.61
N ARG A 50 -12.07 6.47 5.22
CA ARG A 50 -13.33 6.89 5.82
C ARG A 50 -13.40 6.43 7.27
N GLY A 51 -13.77 7.32 8.18
CA GLY A 51 -13.85 7.01 9.62
C GLY A 51 -12.49 6.93 10.31
N TRP A 52 -11.42 7.44 9.70
CA TRP A 52 -10.07 7.42 10.28
C TRP A 52 -10.00 8.06 11.67
N ASP A 53 -10.80 9.09 11.94
CA ASP A 53 -10.83 9.76 13.26
C ASP A 53 -11.32 8.83 14.37
N GLN A 54 -12.32 7.98 14.08
CA GLN A 54 -12.82 6.99 15.03
C GLN A 54 -11.79 5.89 15.27
N VAL A 55 -11.10 5.46 14.21
CA VAL A 55 -10.03 4.45 14.30
C VAL A 55 -8.86 4.97 15.12
N ILE A 56 -8.41 6.21 14.89
CA ILE A 56 -7.37 6.85 15.69
C ILE A 56 -7.79 6.92 17.17
N GLY A 57 -9.02 7.34 17.47
CA GLY A 57 -9.51 7.41 18.85
C GLY A 57 -9.45 6.06 19.56
N GLN A 58 -9.83 4.98 18.89
CA GLN A 58 -9.72 3.62 19.43
C GLN A 58 -8.26 3.19 19.62
N LEU A 59 -7.37 3.52 18.68
CA LEU A 59 -5.96 3.20 18.77
C LEU A 59 -5.27 3.95 19.93
N ILE A 60 -5.61 5.22 20.16
CA ILE A 60 -5.10 6.00 21.29
C ILE A 60 -5.57 5.42 22.62
N LEU A 61 -6.82 4.96 22.72
CA LEU A 61 -7.32 4.34 23.95
C LEU A 61 -6.57 3.03 24.27
N LEU A 62 -6.28 2.22 23.26
CA LEU A 62 -5.62 0.92 23.43
C LEU A 62 -4.09 1.01 23.57
N TYR A 63 -3.47 1.98 22.91
CA TYR A 63 -2.01 2.08 22.75
C TYR A 63 -1.47 3.51 22.94
N GLY A 64 -2.15 4.31 23.77
CA GLY A 64 -1.90 5.73 23.94
C GLY A 64 -0.43 6.07 24.17
N GLU A 65 0.24 5.35 25.07
CA GLU A 65 1.66 5.54 25.41
C GLU A 65 2.61 5.41 24.20
N ARG A 66 2.23 4.63 23.18
CA ARG A 66 3.05 4.44 21.97
C ARG A 66 2.71 5.44 20.87
N LEU A 67 1.49 5.96 20.85
CA LEU A 67 0.98 6.80 19.77
C LEU A 67 1.10 8.29 20.07
N THR A 68 1.06 8.71 21.34
CA THR A 68 1.24 10.12 21.73
C THR A 68 2.57 10.71 21.30
N GLN A 69 3.60 9.90 21.06
CA GLN A 69 4.90 10.35 20.54
C GLN A 69 4.87 10.73 19.04
N TYR A 70 3.92 10.19 18.27
CA TYR A 70 3.84 10.33 16.80
C TYR A 70 2.59 11.09 16.32
N LEU A 71 1.76 11.52 17.26
CA LEU A 71 0.63 12.44 17.04
C LEU A 71 1.13 13.88 17.10
#